data_AF-A0AAI8X2R4-F1
#
_entry.id   AF-A0AAI8X2R4-F1
#
_cell.length_a   1.000
_cell.length_b   1.000
_cell.length_c   1.000
_cell.angle_alpha   90.00
_cell.angle_beta   90.00
_cell.angle_gamma   90.00
#
_symmetry.space_group_name_H-M   'P 1'
#
loop_
_entity.id
_entity.type
_entity.pdbx_description
1 polymer ?
#
loop_
_entity_poly.entity_id
_entity_poly.type
_entity_poly.pdbx_seq_one_letter_code
_entity_poly.pdbx_strand_id
1 'polypeptide(L)'
;MNNPPPWWLTWPVAEVAATILPLFARSPWENGNGQMHSIVGWCKTGQYHPPRGPGREDEFDDPDVRAITEATQILERACLLIRTFGSSGSSAIGLTRLGMQALHTDTVRQHLGLGDTPPRH
;
A
#
# COMPACT_ATOMS: atom_id res chain seq x y z
N MET A 1 -12.53 1.97 27.11
CA MET A 1 -11.12 1.90 26.67
C MET A 1 -11.02 2.66 25.37
N ASN A 2 -10.42 3.86 25.38
CA ASN A 2 -10.22 4.64 24.16
C ASN A 2 -8.94 4.13 23.49
N ASN A 3 -9.07 3.08 22.68
CA ASN A 3 -7.98 2.76 21.76
C ASN A 3 -7.98 3.87 20.70
N PRO A 4 -6.88 4.62 20.52
CA PRO A 4 -6.84 5.62 19.46
C PRO A 4 -7.12 4.93 18.12
N PRO A 5 -7.90 5.58 17.23
CA PRO A 5 -8.17 5.02 15.92
C PRO A 5 -6.85 4.74 15.19
N PRO A 6 -6.77 3.64 14.43
CA PRO A 6 -5.52 3.21 13.84
C PRO A 6 -4.96 4.27 12.87
N TRP A 7 -3.62 4.38 12.83
CA TRP A 7 -2.95 5.45 12.08
C TRP A 7 -3.29 5.43 10.58
N TRP A 8 -3.47 4.26 9.98
CA TRP A 8 -3.79 4.14 8.56
C TRP A 8 -5.22 4.59 8.21
N LEU A 9 -6.10 4.77 9.21
CA LEU A 9 -7.43 5.36 9.03
C LEU A 9 -7.49 6.85 9.39
N THR A 10 -6.44 7.39 10.01
CA THR A 10 -6.43 8.78 10.51
C THR A 10 -5.42 9.67 9.82
N TRP A 11 -4.39 9.08 9.22
CA TRP A 11 -3.38 9.80 8.47
C TRP A 11 -3.89 10.20 7.08
N PRO A 12 -3.34 11.27 6.48
CA PRO A 12 -3.57 11.57 5.07
C PRO A 12 -3.21 10.38 4.17
N VAL A 13 -3.99 10.13 3.13
CA VAL A 13 -3.80 8.98 2.21
C VAL A 13 -2.37 8.92 1.65
N ALA A 14 -1.77 10.08 1.34
CA ALA A 14 -0.39 10.15 0.85
C ALA A 14 0.64 9.72 1.92
N GLU A 15 0.40 10.01 3.20
CA GLU A 15 1.27 9.56 4.30
C GLU A 15 1.17 8.04 4.50
N VAL A 16 -0.03 7.49 4.37
CA VAL A 16 -0.25 6.04 4.35
C VAL A 16 0.49 5.41 3.17
N ALA A 17 0.35 6.00 1.98
CA ALA A 17 1.03 5.56 0.75
C ALA A 17 2.56 5.54 0.91
N ALA A 18 3.16 6.61 1.43
CA ALA A 18 4.60 6.67 1.70
C ALA A 18 5.05 5.54 2.66
N THR A 19 4.23 5.27 3.67
CA THR A 19 4.52 4.27 4.72
C THR A 19 4.45 2.84 4.20
N ILE A 20 3.49 2.53 3.31
CA ILE A 20 3.28 1.16 2.81
C ILE A 20 4.11 0.82 1.56
N LEU A 21 4.65 1.81 0.83
CA LEU A 21 5.42 1.58 -0.39
C LEU A 21 6.57 0.55 -0.23
N PRO A 22 7.37 0.56 0.87
CA PRO A 22 8.43 -0.43 1.05
C PRO A 22 7.93 -1.89 1.12
N LEU A 23 6.66 -2.13 1.43
CA LEU A 23 6.09 -3.49 1.48
C LEU A 23 6.00 -4.12 0.08
N PHE A 24 5.84 -3.32 -0.96
CA PHE A 24 5.83 -3.79 -2.35
C PHE A 24 7.23 -4.24 -2.83
N ALA A 25 8.31 -3.86 -2.13
CA ALA A 25 9.66 -4.39 -2.40
C ALA A 25 9.88 -5.78 -1.80
N ARG A 26 9.11 -6.17 -0.77
CA ARG A 26 9.28 -7.45 -0.05
C ARG A 26 8.73 -8.64 -0.82
N SER A 27 7.79 -8.41 -1.72
CA SER A 27 7.24 -9.41 -2.63
C SER A 27 7.03 -8.80 -4.01
N PRO A 28 7.91 -9.08 -5.00
CA PRO A 28 7.91 -8.36 -6.27
C PRO A 28 6.74 -8.71 -7.19
N TRP A 29 5.96 -9.77 -6.92
CA TRP A 29 4.87 -10.23 -7.79
C TRP A 29 3.75 -10.91 -6.99
N GLU A 30 2.63 -10.21 -6.76
CA GLU A 30 1.43 -10.80 -6.15
C GLU A 30 0.15 -10.39 -6.86
N ASN A 31 -0.89 -11.22 -6.68
CA ASN A 31 -2.26 -10.86 -7.04
C ASN A 31 -2.63 -9.59 -6.25
N GLY A 32 -3.10 -8.55 -6.95
CA GLY A 32 -3.36 -7.23 -6.38
C GLY A 32 -4.23 -7.28 -5.11
N ASN A 33 -5.28 -8.08 -5.09
CA ASN A 33 -6.18 -8.20 -3.92
C ASN A 33 -5.49 -8.87 -2.74
N GLY A 34 -4.71 -9.91 -3.00
CA GLY A 34 -3.96 -10.59 -1.95
C GLY A 34 -2.96 -9.64 -1.27
N GLN A 35 -2.29 -8.83 -2.07
CA GLN A 35 -1.30 -7.88 -1.56
C GLN A 35 -1.95 -6.82 -0.65
N MET A 36 -3.15 -6.33 -0.97
CA MET A 36 -3.86 -5.36 -0.12
C MET A 36 -4.17 -5.94 1.27
N HIS A 37 -4.70 -7.16 1.34
CA HIS A 37 -5.01 -7.81 2.62
C HIS A 37 -3.75 -8.05 3.48
N SER A 38 -2.61 -8.34 2.86
CA SER A 38 -1.34 -8.48 3.59
C SER A 38 -0.79 -7.17 4.12
N ILE A 39 -0.99 -6.08 3.39
CA ILE A 39 -0.65 -4.74 3.87
C ILE A 39 -1.58 -4.37 5.04
N VAL A 40 -2.88 -4.63 4.96
CA VAL A 40 -3.81 -4.46 6.09
C VAL A 40 -3.37 -5.29 7.29
N GLY A 41 -3.00 -6.56 7.09
CA GLY A 41 -2.46 -7.43 8.13
C GLY A 41 -1.18 -6.87 8.77
N TRP A 42 -0.28 -6.32 7.95
CA TRP A 42 0.92 -5.63 8.43
C TRP A 42 0.58 -4.38 9.24
N CYS A 43 -0.36 -3.55 8.79
CA CYS A 43 -0.80 -2.37 9.54
C CYS A 43 -1.31 -2.75 10.94
N LYS A 44 -2.09 -3.84 11.04
CA LYS A 44 -2.69 -4.31 12.30
C LYS A 44 -1.68 -4.99 13.24
N THR A 45 -0.67 -5.67 12.71
CA THR A 45 0.17 -6.60 13.49
C THR A 45 1.67 -6.28 13.47
N GLY A 46 2.11 -5.39 12.59
CA GLY A 46 3.52 -5.13 12.26
C GLY A 46 4.20 -6.24 11.44
N GLN A 47 3.51 -7.36 11.18
CA GLN A 47 4.07 -8.51 10.49
C GLN A 47 3.48 -8.66 9.09
N TYR A 48 4.35 -8.66 8.09
CA TYR A 48 3.94 -8.81 6.70
C TYR A 48 3.89 -10.29 6.32
N HIS A 49 2.69 -10.79 6.01
CA HIS A 49 2.48 -12.16 5.57
C HIS A 49 1.66 -12.16 4.29
N PRO A 50 2.24 -12.50 3.14
CA PRO A 50 1.49 -12.61 1.89
C PRO A 50 0.44 -13.74 2.00
N PRO A 51 -0.79 -13.57 1.49
CA PRO A 51 -1.85 -14.52 1.74
C PRO A 51 -1.67 -15.73 0.83
N ARG A 52 -2.00 -16.91 1.34
CA ARG A 52 -2.05 -18.14 0.54
C ARG A 52 -3.47 -18.38 0.01
N GLY A 53 -3.98 -17.50 -0.87
CA GLY A 53 -5.27 -17.72 -1.53
C GLY A 53 -6.09 -16.44 -1.76
N PRO A 54 -7.22 -16.54 -2.50
CA PRO A 54 -8.03 -15.38 -2.85
C PRO A 54 -8.85 -14.93 -1.65
N GLY A 55 -8.41 -13.85 -0.98
CA GLY A 55 -9.28 -13.05 -0.13
C GLY A 55 -10.26 -12.30 -1.03
N ARG A 56 -11.52 -12.73 -1.02
CA ARG A 56 -12.63 -11.99 -1.62
C ARG A 56 -13.48 -11.44 -0.48
N GLU A 57 -13.13 -10.24 -0.06
CA GLU A 57 -14.06 -9.36 0.64
C GLU A 57 -14.15 -8.07 -0.17
N ASP A 58 -15.31 -7.44 -0.17
CA ASP A 58 -15.59 -6.26 -0.99
C ASP A 58 -14.64 -5.12 -0.55
N GLU A 59 -13.79 -4.64 -1.47
CA GLU A 59 -12.71 -3.67 -1.21
C GLU A 59 -13.22 -2.34 -0.64
N PHE A 60 -14.54 -2.13 -0.73
CA PHE A 60 -15.22 -0.94 -0.27
C PHE A 60 -15.96 -1.14 1.06
N ASP A 61 -16.22 -2.37 1.52
CA ASP A 61 -16.97 -2.61 2.76
C ASP A 61 -16.07 -2.60 4.00
N ASP A 62 -14.81 -3.00 3.87
CA ASP A 62 -13.82 -2.92 4.95
C ASP A 62 -13.07 -1.56 4.89
N PRO A 63 -13.18 -0.69 5.92
CA PRO A 63 -12.48 0.59 5.95
C PRO A 63 -10.95 0.45 5.92
N ASP A 64 -10.39 -0.64 6.46
CA ASP A 64 -8.96 -0.91 6.42
C ASP A 64 -8.51 -1.22 5.00
N VAL A 65 -9.25 -2.08 4.30
CA VAL A 65 -8.97 -2.40 2.89
C VAL A 65 -9.15 -1.16 2.02
N ARG A 66 -10.20 -0.38 2.25
CA ARG A 66 -10.44 0.87 1.53
C ARG A 66 -9.27 1.86 1.67
N ALA A 67 -8.79 2.08 2.89
CA ALA A 67 -7.66 2.99 3.14
C ALA A 67 -6.38 2.56 2.40
N ILE A 68 -6.09 1.25 2.38
CA ILE A 68 -4.94 0.71 1.65
C ILE A 68 -5.13 0.79 0.13
N THR A 69 -6.36 0.59 -0.36
CA THR A 69 -6.71 0.76 -1.77
C THR A 69 -6.53 2.20 -2.23
N GLU A 70 -6.97 3.19 -1.44
CA GLU A 70 -6.75 4.62 -1.74
C GLU A 70 -5.25 4.98 -1.74
N ALA A 71 -4.51 4.51 -0.74
CA ALA A 71 -3.06 4.72 -0.67
C ALA A 71 -2.34 4.11 -1.89
N THR A 72 -2.76 2.92 -2.32
CA THR A 72 -2.24 2.26 -3.51
C THR A 72 -2.52 3.07 -4.78
N GLN A 73 -3.73 3.62 -4.93
CA GLN A 73 -4.07 4.50 -6.06
C GLN A 73 -3.21 5.76 -6.11
N ILE A 74 -2.87 6.35 -4.95
CA ILE A 74 -1.92 7.47 -4.88
C ILE A 74 -0.54 7.08 -5.39
N LEU A 75 -0.04 5.89 -5.03
CA LEU A 75 1.23 5.38 -5.52
C LEU A 75 1.22 5.08 -7.03
N GLU A 76 0.12 4.54 -7.56
CA GLU A 76 -0.07 4.32 -9.01
C GLU A 76 -0.10 5.66 -9.76
N ARG A 77 -0.83 6.65 -9.25
CA ARG A 77 -0.90 8.00 -9.82
C ARG A 77 0.44 8.71 -9.81
N ALA A 78 1.26 8.49 -8.78
CA ALA A 78 2.63 9.01 -8.69
C ALA A 78 3.64 8.20 -9.53
N CYS A 79 3.17 7.18 -10.27
CA CYS A 79 3.99 6.26 -11.06
C CYS A 79 5.03 5.49 -10.23
N LEU A 80 4.79 5.29 -8.94
CA LEU A 80 5.65 4.50 -8.04
C LEU A 80 5.27 3.02 -8.07
N LEU A 81 3.98 2.73 -8.33
CA LEU A 81 3.48 1.39 -8.60
C LEU A 81 2.95 1.27 -10.04
N ILE A 82 3.00 0.05 -10.58
CA ILE A 82 2.34 -0.33 -11.83
C ILE A 82 1.46 -1.54 -11.57
N ARG A 83 0.24 -1.50 -12.11
CA ARG A 83 -0.68 -2.63 -12.14
C ARG A 83 -0.82 -3.15 -13.57
N THR A 84 -0.65 -4.45 -13.71
CA THR A 84 -0.83 -5.18 -14.97
C THR A 84 -2.03 -6.10 -14.86
N PHE A 85 -2.79 -6.24 -15.94
CA PHE A 85 -3.97 -7.09 -15.99
C PHE A 85 -3.67 -8.30 -16.88
N GLY A 86 -3.79 -9.49 -16.31
CA GLY A 86 -3.68 -10.76 -17.03
C GLY A 86 -4.97 -11.10 -17.79
N SER A 87 -4.85 -11.98 -18.77
CA SER A 87 -5.96 -12.42 -19.62
C SER A 87 -7.09 -13.15 -18.88
N SER A 88 -6.85 -13.64 -17.66
CA SER A 88 -7.83 -14.31 -16.79
C SER A 88 -8.61 -13.33 -15.90
N GLY A 89 -8.42 -12.02 -16.05
CA GLY A 89 -9.01 -11.00 -15.17
C GLY A 89 -8.28 -10.81 -13.84
N SER A 90 -7.17 -11.53 -13.60
CA SER A 90 -6.30 -11.28 -12.45
C SER A 90 -5.46 -10.02 -12.67
N SER A 91 -5.28 -9.20 -11.63
CA SER A 91 -4.30 -8.11 -11.65
C SER A 91 -3.07 -8.46 -10.82
N ALA A 92 -1.90 -7.99 -11.26
CA ALA A 92 -0.68 -7.99 -10.46
C ALA A 92 -0.23 -6.54 -10.28
N ILE A 93 0.27 -6.20 -9.10
CA ILE A 93 0.79 -4.87 -8.80
C ILE A 93 2.22 -4.99 -8.25
N GLY A 94 3.08 -4.05 -8.64
CA GLY A 94 4.48 -4.04 -8.25
C GLY A 94 5.13 -2.67 -8.43
N LEU A 95 6.37 -2.54 -7.96
CA LEU A 95 7.14 -1.30 -8.08
C LEU A 95 7.50 -1.00 -9.53
N THR A 96 7.36 0.25 -9.93
CA THR A 96 8.00 0.73 -11.16
C THR A 96 9.50 0.91 -10.95
N ARG A 97 10.24 1.20 -12.03
CA ARG A 97 11.62 1.67 -11.93
C ARG A 97 11.76 2.93 -11.08
N LEU A 98 10.79 3.86 -11.20
CA LEU A 98 10.74 5.07 -10.39
C LEU A 98 10.49 4.74 -8.91
N GLY A 99 9.56 3.82 -8.62
CA GLY A 99 9.28 3.36 -7.26
C GLY A 99 10.50 2.72 -6.59
N MET A 100 11.20 1.85 -7.30
CA MET A 100 12.46 1.25 -6.81
C MET A 100 13.52 2.31 -6.52
N GLN A 101 13.70 3.27 -7.44
CA GLN A 101 14.65 4.36 -7.24
C GLN A 101 14.26 5.25 -6.06
N ALA A 102 12.99 5.63 -5.94
CA ALA A 102 12.50 6.50 -4.88
C ALA A 102 12.69 5.89 -3.49
N LEU A 103 12.53 4.56 -3.37
CA LEU A 103 12.87 3.83 -2.15
C LEU A 103 14.37 3.85 -1.85
N HIS A 104 15.20 3.68 -2.87
CA HIS A 104 16.66 3.67 -2.71
C HIS A 104 17.23 5.05 -2.35
N THR A 105 16.63 6.13 -2.85
CA THR A 105 17.09 7.51 -2.61
C THR A 105 16.32 8.24 -1.52
N ASP A 106 15.40 7.57 -0.82
CA ASP A 106 14.54 8.17 0.21
C ASP A 106 13.74 9.40 -0.27
N THR A 107 13.26 9.35 -1.53
CA THR A 107 12.53 10.47 -2.16
C THR A 107 11.04 10.20 -2.34
N VAL A 108 10.51 9.12 -1.75
CA VAL A 108 9.10 8.73 -1.85
C VAL A 108 8.17 9.89 -1.48
N ARG A 109 8.45 10.57 -0.37
CA ARG A 109 7.65 11.69 0.15
C ARG A 109 7.57 12.84 -0.86
N GLN A 110 8.67 13.16 -1.53
CA GLN A 110 8.73 14.20 -2.55
C GLN A 110 7.85 13.87 -3.76
N HIS A 111 7.86 12.61 -4.20
CA HIS A 111 6.98 12.14 -5.29
C HIS A 111 5.49 12.19 -4.93
N LEU A 112 5.16 12.21 -3.64
CA LEU A 112 3.79 12.31 -3.14
C LEU A 112 3.40 13.74 -2.74
N GLY A 113 4.28 14.73 -2.94
CA GLY A 113 4.02 16.12 -2.55
C GLY A 113 3.97 16.34 -1.03
N LEU A 114 4.60 15.46 -0.26
CA LEU A 114 4.69 15.53 1.20
C LEU A 114 5.94 16.30 1.63
N GLY A 115 5.88 16.94 2.80
CA GLY A 115 7.06 17.54 3.44
C GLY A 115 8.01 16.49 4.03
N ASP A 116 9.22 16.89 4.41
CA ASP A 116 10.29 15.94 4.81
C ASP A 116 9.98 15.14 6.09
N THR A 117 9.11 15.64 6.97
CA THR A 117 8.83 14.99 8.27
C THR A 117 7.50 14.22 8.25
N PRO A 118 7.50 12.90 8.53
CA PRO A 118 6.26 12.13 8.66
C PRO A 118 5.48 12.48 9.95
N PRO A 119 4.17 12.19 9.99
CA PRO A 119 3.38 12.28 11.22
C PRO A 119 3.90 11.30 12.26
N ARG A 120 3.66 11.59 13.55
CA ARG A 120 4.02 10.68 14.65
C ARG A 120 2.93 9.62 14.83
N HIS A 121 3.33 8.35 14.96
CA HIS A 121 2.47 7.24 15.36
C HIS A 121 2.26 7.22 16.88
#